data_AF-A0A9D8WMW9-F1
#
_entry.id   AF-A0A9D8WMW9-F1
#
_cell.length_a   1.000
_cell.length_b   1.000
_cell.length_c   1.000
_cell.angle_alpha   90.00
_cell.angle_beta   90.00
_cell.angle_gamma   90.00
#
_symmetry.space_group_name_H-M   'P 1'
#
loop_
_entity.id
_entity.type
_entity.pdbx_description
1 polymer ?
#
loop_
_entity_poly.entity_id
_entity_poly.type
_entity_poly.pdbx_seq_one_letter_code
_entity_poly.pdbx_strand_id
1 'polypeptide(L)'
;MITPLSALAGFIAVALGAFGAHALDSGFDEKQIGWWQTATLYLLVHAALATAISAANVERYGTAAAVLVVGALLFAGTLYAMALGAPRWFGAITPIGGLAMLAGWALIGWAALKA
;
A
#
# COMPACT_ATOMS: atom_id res chain seq x y z
N MET A 1 10.42 14.15 -3.62
CA MET A 1 9.63 14.22 -2.36
C MET A 1 8.93 12.90 -2.01
N ILE A 2 9.50 11.74 -2.38
CA ILE A 2 8.88 10.41 -2.12
C ILE A 2 9.10 9.94 -0.68
N THR A 3 10.24 10.31 -0.07
CA THR A 3 10.70 9.79 1.23
C THR A 3 9.71 10.01 2.37
N PRO A 4 9.12 11.21 2.57
CA PRO A 4 8.16 11.42 3.66
C PRO A 4 6.91 10.56 3.49
N LEU A 5 6.46 10.38 2.24
CA LEU A 5 5.27 9.59 1.92
C LEU A 5 5.52 8.10 2.16
N SER A 6 6.66 7.57 1.70
CA SER A 6 7.00 6.15 1.89
C SER A 6 7.29 5.83 3.36
N ALA A 7 7.92 6.75 4.10
CA ALA A 7 8.14 6.60 5.54
C ALA A 7 6.83 6.59 6.33
N LEU A 8 5.90 7.51 6.03
CA LEU A 8 4.58 7.53 6.66
C LEU A 8 3.78 6.26 6.34
N ALA A 9 3.77 5.84 5.07
CA ALA A 9 3.10 4.61 4.65
C ALA A 9 3.68 3.38 5.39
N GLY A 10 5.01 3.29 5.50
CA GLY A 10 5.69 2.23 6.22
C GLY A 10 5.38 2.24 7.72
N PHE A 11 5.37 3.41 8.34
CA PHE A 11 4.97 3.58 9.73
C PHE A 11 3.54 3.08 9.98
N ILE A 12 2.58 3.50 9.13
CA ILE A 12 1.18 3.06 9.22
C ILE A 12 1.08 1.54 9.04
N ALA A 13 1.77 0.98 8.06
CA ALA A 13 1.74 -0.47 7.82
C ALA A 13 2.28 -1.27 9.01
N VAL A 14 3.38 -0.83 9.62
CA VAL A 14 3.93 -1.49 10.82
C VAL A 14 2.98 -1.34 12.01
N ALA A 15 2.45 -0.14 12.25
CA ALA A 15 1.53 0.11 13.35
C ALA A 15 0.24 -0.73 13.23
N LEU A 16 -0.41 -0.71 12.06
CA LEU A 16 -1.63 -1.47 11.80
C LEU A 16 -1.38 -2.97 11.68
N GLY A 17 -0.19 -3.40 11.23
CA GLY A 17 0.21 -4.80 11.22
C GLY A 17 0.40 -5.35 12.63
N ALA A 18 1.09 -4.61 13.49
CA ALA A 18 1.26 -4.97 14.90
C ALA A 18 -0.06 -4.99 15.66
N PHE A 19 -0.92 -3.99 15.42
CA PHE A 19 -2.29 -3.98 15.94
C PHE A 19 -3.07 -5.21 15.46
N GLY A 20 -3.03 -5.49 14.15
CA GLY A 20 -3.74 -6.60 13.54
C GLY A 20 -3.40 -7.95 14.17
N ALA A 21 -2.12 -8.19 14.45
CA ALA A 21 -1.62 -9.43 15.03
C ALA A 21 -2.08 -9.69 16.48
N HIS A 22 -2.52 -8.66 17.22
CA HIS A 22 -2.89 -8.79 18.64
C HIS A 22 -4.36 -8.47 18.92
N ALA A 23 -5.02 -7.67 18.07
CA ALA A 23 -6.33 -7.09 18.35
C ALA A 23 -7.46 -7.58 17.44
N LEU A 24 -7.17 -8.34 16.38
CA LEU A 24 -8.23 -8.79 15.46
C LEU A 24 -9.05 -9.98 15.97
N ASP A 25 -8.54 -10.76 16.92
CA ASP A 25 -9.25 -11.91 17.48
C ASP A 25 -10.43 -11.51 18.39
N SER A 26 -10.61 -10.22 18.67
CA SER A 26 -11.64 -9.68 19.56
C SER A 26 -12.73 -8.89 18.82
N GLY A 27 -13.43 -9.56 17.89
CA GLY A 27 -14.69 -9.06 17.32
C GLY A 27 -14.72 -8.80 15.81
N PHE A 28 -13.69 -9.22 15.08
CA PHE A 28 -13.66 -9.18 13.62
C PHE A 28 -14.04 -10.54 13.04
N ASP A 29 -14.82 -10.55 11.95
CA ASP A 29 -15.05 -11.78 11.19
C ASP A 29 -13.84 -12.12 10.29
N GLU A 30 -13.81 -13.36 9.79
CA GLU A 30 -12.72 -13.87 8.94
C GLU A 30 -12.47 -13.00 7.70
N LYS A 31 -13.53 -12.38 7.16
CA LYS A 31 -13.42 -11.52 5.99
C LYS A 31 -12.76 -10.18 6.33
N GLN A 32 -13.13 -9.57 7.45
CA GLN A 32 -12.53 -8.33 7.93
C GLN A 32 -11.05 -8.55 8.29
N ILE A 33 -10.73 -9.69 8.90
CA ILE A 33 -9.34 -10.12 9.15
C ILE A 33 -8.58 -10.25 7.83
N GLY A 34 -9.14 -10.92 6.84
CA GLY A 34 -8.53 -11.07 5.51
C GLY A 34 -8.28 -9.73 4.80
N TRP A 35 -9.23 -8.80 4.89
CA TRP A 35 -9.05 -7.44 4.37
C TRP A 35 -7.92 -6.69 5.08
N TRP A 36 -7.87 -6.77 6.41
CA TRP A 36 -6.83 -6.11 7.21
C TRP A 36 -5.42 -6.63 6.88
N GLN A 37 -5.26 -7.95 6.81
CA GLN A 37 -3.99 -8.59 6.47
C GLN A 37 -3.55 -8.21 5.06
N THR A 38 -4.47 -8.24 4.09
CA THR A 38 -4.19 -7.84 2.70
C THR A 38 -3.81 -6.36 2.60
N ALA A 39 -4.53 -5.47 3.28
CA ALA A 39 -4.22 -4.04 3.34
C ALA A 39 -2.79 -3.81 3.86
N THR A 40 -2.45 -4.46 4.97
CA THR A 40 -1.16 -4.32 5.65
C THR A 40 -0.02 -4.82 4.78
N LEU A 41 -0.17 -5.98 4.17
CA LEU A 41 0.84 -6.56 3.29
C LEU A 41 1.15 -5.62 2.12
N TYR A 42 0.11 -5.18 1.40
CA TYR A 42 0.29 -4.33 0.22
C TYR A 42 0.85 -2.95 0.60
N LEU A 43 0.43 -2.36 1.71
CA LEU A 43 0.97 -1.08 2.16
C LEU A 43 2.46 -1.21 2.52
N LEU A 44 2.85 -2.25 3.28
CA LEU A 44 4.22 -2.44 3.73
C LEU A 44 5.17 -2.69 2.56
N VAL A 45 4.82 -3.59 1.64
CA VAL A 45 5.65 -3.94 0.48
C VAL A 45 5.94 -2.70 -0.38
N HIS A 46 4.91 -1.92 -0.70
CA HIS A 46 5.06 -0.77 -1.57
C HIS A 46 5.73 0.43 -0.87
N ALA A 47 5.51 0.60 0.44
CA ALA A 47 6.24 1.58 1.24
C ALA A 47 7.75 1.26 1.33
N ALA A 48 8.10 -0.02 1.54
CA ALA A 48 9.48 -0.48 1.59
C ALA A 48 10.17 -0.30 0.24
N LEU A 49 9.53 -0.73 -0.85
CA LEU A 49 10.05 -0.56 -2.21
C LEU A 49 10.27 0.92 -2.56
N ALA A 50 9.32 1.80 -2.26
CA ALA A 50 9.48 3.22 -2.54
C ALA A 50 10.56 3.88 -1.66
N THR A 51 10.73 3.42 -0.43
CA THR A 51 11.85 3.86 0.43
C THR A 51 13.18 3.42 -0.17
N ALA A 52 13.29 2.17 -0.66
CA ALA A 52 14.48 1.67 -1.34
C ALA A 52 14.78 2.48 -2.62
N ILE A 53 13.77 2.75 -3.45
CA ILE A 53 13.92 3.61 -4.64
C ILE A 53 14.39 5.01 -4.26
N SER A 54 13.82 5.58 -3.20
CA SER A 54 14.20 6.90 -2.69
C SER A 54 15.67 6.99 -2.31
N ALA A 55 16.22 5.92 -1.72
CA ALA A 55 17.60 5.86 -1.27
C ALA A 55 18.58 5.52 -2.40
N ALA A 56 18.14 4.76 -3.41
CA ALA A 56 19.02 4.25 -4.46
C ALA A 56 19.07 5.15 -5.71
N ASN A 57 17.92 5.41 -6.34
CA ASN A 57 17.88 6.15 -7.61
C ASN A 57 16.50 6.79 -7.84
N VAL A 58 16.22 7.83 -7.04
CA VAL A 58 14.94 8.54 -7.07
C VAL A 58 14.73 9.32 -8.37
N GLU A 59 15.79 9.77 -9.02
CA GLU A 59 15.68 10.52 -10.29
C GLU A 59 15.11 9.62 -11.39
N ARG A 60 15.57 8.36 -11.46
CA ARG A 60 15.12 7.42 -12.48
C ARG A 60 13.76 6.79 -12.18
N TYR A 61 13.52 6.42 -10.92
CA TYR A 61 12.35 5.61 -10.54
C TYR A 61 11.34 6.35 -9.65
N GLY A 62 11.55 7.64 -9.37
CA GLY A 62 10.73 8.42 -8.43
C GLY A 62 9.26 8.49 -8.79
N THR A 63 8.92 8.64 -10.07
CA THR A 63 7.52 8.63 -10.55
C THR A 63 6.87 7.28 -10.30
N ALA A 64 7.58 6.19 -10.60
CA ALA A 64 7.08 4.84 -10.37
C ALA A 64 6.84 4.57 -8.88
N ALA A 65 7.78 4.99 -8.03
CA ALA A 65 7.65 4.90 -6.58
C ALA A 65 6.45 5.71 -6.05
N ALA A 66 6.20 6.90 -6.60
CA ALA A 66 5.08 7.74 -6.15
C ALA A 66 3.73 7.08 -6.49
N VAL A 67 3.61 6.58 -7.72
CA VAL A 67 2.43 5.85 -8.19
C VAL A 67 2.19 4.59 -7.34
N LEU A 68 3.23 3.85 -7.00
CA LEU A 68 3.13 2.67 -6.11
C LEU A 68 2.61 3.02 -4.73
N VAL A 69 3.20 4.01 -4.04
CA VAL A 69 2.83 4.33 -2.65
C VAL A 69 1.45 4.96 -2.57
N VAL A 70 1.10 5.86 -3.49
CA VAL A 70 -0.24 6.43 -3.54
C VAL A 70 -1.29 5.34 -3.83
N GLY A 71 -0.99 4.45 -4.79
CA GLY A 71 -1.84 3.29 -5.08
C GLY A 71 -2.02 2.39 -3.86
N ALA A 72 -0.94 2.09 -3.14
CA ALA A 72 -0.97 1.26 -1.94
C ALA A 72 -1.74 1.91 -0.79
N LEU A 73 -1.60 3.23 -0.57
CA LEU A 73 -2.38 3.97 0.44
C LEU A 73 -3.87 3.93 0.14
N LEU A 74 -4.28 4.13 -1.12
CA LEU A 74 -5.68 4.04 -1.54
C LEU A 74 -6.22 2.62 -1.38
N PHE A 75 -5.46 1.63 -1.86
CA PHE A 75 -5.84 0.22 -1.79
C PHE A 75 -6.00 -0.25 -0.33
N ALA A 76 -4.96 -0.04 0.48
CA ALA A 76 -4.93 -0.45 1.88
C ALA A 76 -5.93 0.35 2.73
N GLY A 77 -6.00 1.67 2.56
CA GLY A 77 -6.95 2.52 3.27
C GLY A 77 -8.40 2.10 3.06
N THR A 78 -8.76 1.73 1.84
CA THR A 78 -10.10 1.22 1.51
C THR A 78 -10.40 -0.11 2.20
N LEU A 79 -9.44 -1.04 2.20
CA LEU A 79 -9.59 -2.34 2.86
C LEU A 79 -9.66 -2.20 4.39
N TYR A 80 -8.84 -1.33 5.00
CA TYR A 80 -8.93 -1.01 6.43
C TYR A 80 -10.28 -0.39 6.78
N ALA A 81 -10.77 0.55 5.98
CA ALA A 81 -12.09 1.15 6.18
C ALA A 81 -13.20 0.09 6.15
N MET A 82 -13.18 -0.82 5.16
CA MET A 82 -14.14 -1.92 5.09
C MET A 82 -14.00 -2.91 6.25
N ALA A 83 -12.77 -3.22 6.68
CA ALA A 83 -12.54 -4.04 7.86
C ALA A 83 -13.11 -3.41 9.14
N LEU A 84 -13.14 -2.07 9.22
CA LEU A 84 -13.74 -1.31 10.32
C LEU A 84 -15.24 -1.03 10.15
N GLY A 85 -15.90 -1.61 9.14
CA GLY A 85 -17.35 -1.53 8.95
C GLY A 85 -17.83 -0.47 7.94
N ALA A 86 -16.94 0.12 7.13
CA ALA A 86 -17.36 0.97 6.03
C ALA A 86 -18.25 0.20 5.03
N PRO A 87 -19.18 0.89 4.33
CA PRO A 87 -20.06 0.24 3.37
C PRO A 87 -19.31 -0.52 2.28
N ARG A 88 -19.82 -1.69 1.87
CA ARG A 88 -19.13 -2.58 0.92
C ARG A 88 -18.86 -1.95 -0.45
N TRP A 89 -19.60 -0.91 -0.83
CA TRP A 89 -19.35 -0.18 -2.09
C TRP A 89 -18.01 0.56 -2.07
N PHE A 90 -17.42 0.85 -0.91
CA PHE A 90 -16.05 1.33 -0.80
C PHE A 90 -15.06 0.40 -1.52
N GLY A 91 -15.35 -0.91 -1.57
CA GLY A 91 -14.55 -1.87 -2.32
C GLY A 91 -14.38 -1.55 -3.81
N ALA A 92 -15.23 -0.69 -4.40
CA ALA A 92 -15.04 -0.19 -5.76
C ALA A 92 -13.84 0.77 -5.92
N ILE A 93 -13.36 1.35 -4.82
CA ILE A 93 -12.15 2.19 -4.77
C ILE A 93 -10.88 1.32 -4.77
N THR A 94 -10.93 0.14 -4.14
CA THR A 94 -9.78 -0.78 -4.04
C THR A 94 -9.14 -1.10 -5.42
N PRO A 95 -9.90 -1.40 -6.50
CA PRO A 95 -9.34 -1.58 -7.84
C PRO A 95 -8.52 -0.40 -8.37
N ILE A 96 -8.89 0.84 -8.02
CA ILE A 96 -8.16 2.04 -8.47
C ILE A 96 -6.75 2.05 -7.88
N GLY A 97 -6.63 1.76 -6.58
CA GLY A 97 -5.34 1.59 -5.93
C GLY A 97 -4.53 0.42 -6.51
N GLY A 98 -5.19 -0.70 -6.81
CA GLY A 98 -4.60 -1.86 -7.48
C GLY A 98 -4.02 -1.53 -8.85
N LEU A 99 -4.79 -0.84 -9.69
CA LEU A 99 -4.36 -0.39 -11.02
C LEU A 99 -3.18 0.59 -10.93
N ALA A 100 -3.18 1.49 -9.96
CA ALA A 100 -2.03 2.36 -9.72
C ALA A 100 -0.78 1.55 -9.35
N MET A 101 -0.88 0.56 -8.45
CA MET A 101 0.26 -0.31 -8.14
C MET A 101 0.77 -1.08 -9.36
N LEU A 102 -0.12 -1.64 -10.19
CA LEU A 102 0.26 -2.29 -11.45
C LEU A 102 0.99 -1.33 -12.40
N ALA A 103 0.48 -0.12 -12.57
CA ALA A 103 1.11 0.91 -13.37
C ALA A 103 2.50 1.29 -12.82
N GLY A 104 2.63 1.39 -11.51
CA GLY A 104 3.91 1.64 -10.84
C GLY A 104 4.96 0.57 -11.13
N TRP A 105 4.59 -0.71 -11.05
CA TRP A 105 5.50 -1.81 -11.42
C TRP A 105 5.87 -1.80 -12.91
N ALA A 106 4.90 -1.53 -13.78
CA ALA A 106 5.16 -1.37 -15.22
C ALA A 106 6.13 -0.21 -15.50
N LEU A 107 6.00 0.91 -14.79
CA LEU A 107 6.90 2.06 -14.91
C LEU A 107 8.32 1.73 -14.43
N ILE A 108 8.49 0.93 -13.37
CA ILE A 108 9.82 0.43 -12.97
C ILE A 108 10.44 -0.36 -14.12
N GLY A 109 9.72 -1.34 -14.66
CA GLY A 109 10.21 -2.17 -15.77
C GLY A 109 10.56 -1.35 -17.01
N TRP A 110 9.70 -0.41 -17.38
CA TRP A 110 9.94 0.48 -18.51
C TRP A 110 11.16 1.38 -18.31
N ALA A 111 11.29 2.00 -17.13
CA ALA A 111 12.44 2.82 -16.80
C ALA A 111 13.73 1.99 -16.80
N ALA A 112 13.67 0.72 -16.33
CA ALA A 112 14.78 -0.22 -16.31
C ALA A 112 15.31 -0.54 -17.73
N LEU A 113 14.40 -0.77 -18.68
CA LEU A 113 14.73 -1.06 -20.08
C LEU A 113 15.30 0.13 -20.87
N LYS A 114 15.17 1.35 -20.34
CA LYS A 114 15.69 2.58 -20.95
C LYS A 114 17.07 3.03 -20.43
N ALA A 115 17.72 2.28 -19.53
CA ALA A 115 19.13 2.57 -19.18
C ALA A 115 20.09 2.11 -20.25
#